data_AF-A0A3P7PTY9-F1
#
_entry.id   AF-A0A3P7PTY9-F1
#
_cell.length_a   1.000
_cell.length_b   1.000
_cell.length_c   1.000
_cell.angle_alpha   90.00
_cell.angle_beta   90.00
_cell.angle_gamma   90.00
#
_symmetry.space_group_name_H-M   'P 1'
#
loop_
_entity.id
_entity.type
_entity.pdbx_description
1 polymer ?
#
loop_
_entity_poly.entity_id
_entity_poly.type
_entity_poly.pdbx_seq_one_letter_code
_entity_poly.pdbx_strand_id
1 'polypeptide(L)'
;MVWAAITYDGKMPLIFVPQSIKVDSATYLDTILLAWTDILWGEFAGQRTCAQGEGVQAYLQSNVKNFITPAEWPPYSPNLNPLDYSVCDVECLRAIVNSFLNRLRACVHAKGGNFDL
;
A
#
# COMPACT_ATOMS: atom_id res chain seq x y z
N MET A 1 -12.10 10.38 -5.00
CA MET A 1 -10.79 9.73 -4.74
C MET A 1 -10.90 8.28 -5.15
N VAL A 2 -9.86 7.66 -5.68
CA VAL A 2 -9.86 6.22 -5.99
C VAL A 2 -8.98 5.52 -4.97
N TRP A 3 -9.48 4.42 -4.40
CA TRP A 3 -8.69 3.55 -3.53
C TRP A 3 -8.50 2.18 -4.18
N ALA A 4 -7.29 1.65 -4.05
CA ALA A 4 -6.89 0.36 -4.56
C ALA A 4 -5.95 -0.33 -3.57
N ALA A 5 -5.95 -1.66 -3.64
CA ALA A 5 -5.00 -2.52 -2.96
C ALA A 5 -4.59 -3.63 -3.91
N ILE A 6 -3.31 -4.00 -3.86
CA ILE A 6 -2.75 -5.10 -4.64
C ILE A 6 -1.92 -6.00 -3.73
N THR A 7 -1.84 -7.27 -4.10
CA THR A 7 -0.93 -8.27 -3.57
C THR A 7 -0.12 -8.88 -4.70
N TYR A 8 0.78 -9.78 -4.30
CA TYR A 8 1.47 -10.68 -5.20
C TYR A 8 0.53 -11.47 -6.13
N ASP A 9 -0.64 -11.90 -5.64
CA ASP A 9 -1.53 -12.82 -6.36
C ASP A 9 -2.85 -12.19 -6.83
N GLY A 10 -3.10 -10.91 -6.54
CA GLY A 10 -4.37 -10.30 -6.91
C GLY A 10 -4.46 -8.80 -6.69
N LYS A 11 -5.49 -8.22 -7.29
CA LYS A 11 -5.88 -6.83 -7.07
C LYS A 11 -7.30 -6.78 -6.57
N MET A 12 -7.56 -5.86 -5.65
CA MET A 12 -8.91 -5.58 -5.19
C MET A 12 -9.67 -4.76 -6.24
N PRO A 13 -11.00 -4.90 -6.35
CA PRO A 13 -11.82 -3.95 -7.09
C PRO A 13 -11.55 -2.50 -6.70
N LEU A 14 -11.57 -1.58 -7.66
CA LEU A 14 -11.37 -0.16 -7.38
C LEU A 14 -12.52 0.38 -6.54
N ILE A 15 -12.20 1.02 -5.43
CA ILE A 15 -13.18 1.71 -4.59
C ILE A 15 -13.19 3.17 -4.97
N PHE A 16 -14.33 3.63 -5.49
CA PHE A 16 -14.55 5.03 -5.83
C PHE A 16 -15.19 5.74 -4.64
N VAL A 17 -14.40 6.60 -3.99
CA VAL A 17 -14.92 7.49 -2.96
C VAL A 17 -15.61 8.68 -3.65
N PRO A 18 -16.88 8.98 -3.32
CA PRO A 18 -17.64 10.08 -3.90
C PRO A 18 -16.88 11.40 -3.87
N GLN A 19 -17.09 12.23 -4.91
CA GLN A 19 -16.55 13.57 -4.94
C GLN A 19 -17.04 14.36 -3.72
N SER A 20 -16.19 15.26 -3.19
CA SER A 20 -16.41 16.09 -1.98
C SER A 20 -16.34 15.40 -0.62
N ILE A 21 -16.24 14.06 -0.54
CA ILE A 21 -15.96 13.38 0.74
C ILE A 21 -14.47 13.47 1.05
N LYS A 22 -14.12 14.19 2.12
CA LYS A 22 -12.79 14.12 2.73
C LYS A 22 -12.76 12.88 3.62
N VAL A 23 -11.95 11.90 3.23
CA VAL A 23 -11.81 10.67 4.01
C VAL A 23 -10.88 10.95 5.18
N ASP A 24 -11.46 11.02 6.38
CA ASP A 24 -10.70 11.04 7.64
C ASP A 24 -10.34 9.60 8.08
N SER A 25 -9.54 9.50 9.15
CA SER A 25 -9.02 8.23 9.65
C SER A 25 -10.11 7.25 10.07
N ALA A 26 -11.20 7.75 10.67
CA ALA A 26 -12.29 6.92 11.17
C ALA A 26 -13.14 6.38 10.02
N THR A 27 -13.51 7.27 9.09
CA THR A 27 -14.21 6.92 7.85
C THR A 27 -13.38 5.94 7.04
N TYR A 28 -12.06 6.15 6.95
CA TYR A 28 -11.15 5.25 6.25
C TYR A 28 -11.16 3.84 6.86
N LEU A 29 -11.07 3.75 8.18
CA LEU A 29 -11.05 2.46 8.88
C LEU A 29 -12.37 1.70 8.63
N ASP A 30 -13.50 2.35 8.87
CA ASP A 30 -14.81 1.71 8.85
C ASP A 30 -15.28 1.38 7.42
N THR A 31 -15.19 2.34 6.51
CA THR A 31 -15.77 2.21 5.16
C THR A 31 -14.87 1.51 4.15
N ILE A 32 -13.55 1.52 4.36
CA ILE A 32 -12.58 1.01 3.38
C ILE A 32 -11.76 -0.16 3.92
N LEU A 33 -11.26 -0.10 5.15
CA LEU A 33 -10.44 -1.19 5.70
C LEU A 33 -11.29 -2.35 6.23
N LEU A 34 -12.20 -2.08 7.16
CA LEU A 34 -13.00 -3.09 7.85
C LEU A 34 -14.05 -3.73 6.95
N ALA A 35 -14.67 -2.96 6.06
CA ALA A 35 -15.62 -3.51 5.09
C ALA A 35 -14.99 -4.53 4.11
N TRP A 36 -13.66 -4.55 4.01
CA TRP A 36 -12.93 -5.37 3.04
C TRP A 36 -11.90 -6.30 3.69
N THR A 37 -11.76 -6.29 5.01
CA THR A 37 -10.83 -7.18 5.73
C THR A 37 -11.10 -8.64 5.39
N ASP A 38 -12.36 -9.07 5.30
CA ASP A 38 -12.73 -10.46 5.01
C ASP A 38 -12.22 -10.98 3.65
N ILE A 39 -12.01 -10.09 2.67
CA ILE A 39 -11.48 -10.41 1.34
C ILE A 39 -9.94 -10.46 1.35
N LEU A 40 -9.30 -9.80 2.32
CA LEU A 40 -7.85 -9.67 2.43
C LEU A 40 -7.19 -10.82 3.23
N TRP A 41 -7.97 -11.76 3.80
CA TRP A 41 -7.43 -12.82 4.65
C TRP A 41 -6.86 -14.01 3.86
N GLY A 42 -5.53 -13.98 3.72
CA GLY A 42 -4.68 -15.08 3.24
C GLY A 42 -3.24 -14.61 3.01
N GLU A 43 -2.53 -14.25 4.10
CA GLU A 43 -1.11 -13.81 4.08
C GLU A 43 -0.82 -12.43 3.47
N PHE A 44 -1.67 -11.44 3.74
CA PHE A 44 -1.34 -10.05 3.41
C PHE A 44 -0.17 -9.54 4.27
N ALA A 45 1.01 -9.39 3.69
CA ALA A 45 2.04 -8.48 4.20
C ALA A 45 1.65 -7.07 3.74
N GLY A 46 0.95 -6.32 4.59
CA GLY A 46 0.41 -5.01 4.24
C GLY A 46 1.50 -3.97 4.03
N GLN A 47 1.82 -3.70 2.77
CA GLN A 47 2.60 -2.53 2.36
C GLN A 47 1.62 -1.42 2.03
N ARG A 48 1.50 -0.44 2.93
CA ARG A 48 0.79 0.80 2.62
C ARG A 48 1.70 1.98 2.90
N THR A 49 1.83 2.82 1.88
CA THR A 49 2.35 4.18 2.03
C THR A 49 1.45 4.92 3.01
N CYS A 50 1.98 5.22 4.19
CA CYS A 50 1.45 6.24 5.10
C CYS A 50 -0.07 6.20 5.33
N ALA A 51 -0.56 5.24 6.13
CA ALA A 51 -1.87 5.38 6.75
C ALA A 51 -1.85 6.60 7.69
N GLN A 52 -2.50 7.69 7.28
CA GLN A 52 -2.57 8.93 8.06
C GLN A 52 -3.70 8.82 9.09
N GLY A 53 -3.39 8.23 10.25
CA GLY A 53 -4.32 8.18 11.37
C GLY A 53 -3.90 7.16 12.42
N GLU A 54 -3.77 7.61 13.67
CA GLU A 54 -3.35 6.76 14.80
C GLU A 54 -4.23 5.50 14.93
N GLY A 55 -5.55 5.64 14.80
CA GLY A 55 -6.48 4.50 14.89
C GLY A 55 -6.28 3.46 13.79
N VAL A 56 -5.95 3.88 12.56
CA VAL A 56 -5.68 2.97 11.45
C VAL A 56 -4.35 2.25 11.64
N GLN A 57 -3.32 2.98 12.09
CA GLN A 57 -2.00 2.38 12.36
C GLN A 57 -2.09 1.35 13.48
N ALA A 58 -2.75 1.67 14.58
CA ALA A 58 -2.95 0.75 15.70
C ALA A 58 -3.69 -0.53 15.27
N TYR A 59 -4.73 -0.39 14.44
CA TYR A 59 -5.44 -1.53 13.88
C TYR A 59 -4.53 -2.38 12.99
N LEU A 60 -3.83 -1.78 12.02
CA LEU A 60 -2.95 -2.52 11.10
C LEU A 60 -1.80 -3.21 11.84
N GLN A 61 -1.18 -2.54 12.80
CA GLN A 61 -0.10 -3.11 13.59
C GLN A 61 -0.57 -4.31 14.44
N SER A 62 -1.83 -4.31 14.87
CA SER A 62 -2.39 -5.41 15.68
C SER A 62 -2.92 -6.57 14.83
N ASN A 63 -3.34 -6.32 13.58
CA ASN A 63 -4.08 -7.28 12.76
C ASN A 63 -3.36 -7.75 11.50
N VAL A 64 -2.31 -7.04 11.05
CA VAL A 64 -1.57 -7.34 9.81
C VAL A 64 -0.16 -7.79 10.14
N LYS A 65 0.20 -8.99 9.68
CA LYS A 65 1.57 -9.51 9.83
C LYS A 65 2.55 -8.69 9.00
N ASN A 66 3.75 -8.47 9.53
CA ASN A 66 4.83 -7.73 8.87
C ASN A 66 4.39 -6.34 8.39
N PHE A 67 3.51 -5.67 9.14
CA PHE A 67 3.11 -4.30 8.86
C PHE A 67 4.33 -3.38 8.89
N ILE A 68 4.57 -2.68 7.77
CA ILE A 68 5.63 -1.67 7.69
C ILE A 68 5.13 -0.40 8.36
N THR A 69 5.74 -0.07 9.49
CA THR A 69 5.39 1.12 10.25
C THR A 69 5.79 2.41 9.51
N PRO A 70 5.19 3.57 9.84
CA PRO A 70 5.61 4.84 9.26
C PRO A 70 7.09 5.18 9.47
N ALA A 71 7.71 4.65 10.53
CA ALA A 71 9.13 4.84 10.80
C ALA A 71 10.04 3.99 9.89
N GLU A 72 9.55 2.84 9.42
CA GLU A 72 10.26 1.94 8.52
C GLU A 72 10.06 2.32 7.05
N TRP A 73 8.97 3.02 6.71
CA TRP A 73 8.71 3.50 5.36
C TRP A 73 9.40 4.84 5.10
N PRO A 74 10.30 4.95 4.10
CA PRO A 74 10.95 6.21 3.79
C PRO A 74 9.93 7.24 3.26
N PRO A 75 9.94 8.49 3.78
CA PRO A 75 9.01 9.52 3.32
C PRO A 75 9.29 9.86 1.85
N TYR A 76 8.25 10.34 1.14
CA TYR A 76 8.34 10.80 -0.25
C TYR A 76 8.95 9.79 -1.24
N SER A 77 8.69 8.49 -1.06
CA SER A 77 9.28 7.42 -1.86
C SER A 77 8.28 6.73 -2.81
N PRO A 78 7.74 7.43 -3.83
CA PRO A 78 6.81 6.81 -4.78
C PRO A 78 7.48 5.70 -5.60
N ASN A 79 8.79 5.79 -5.86
CA ASN A 79 9.55 4.75 -6.56
C ASN A 79 9.62 3.40 -5.81
N LEU A 80 9.18 3.35 -4.55
CA LEU A 80 9.08 2.14 -3.74
C LEU A 80 7.64 1.61 -3.59
N ASN A 81 6.61 2.41 -3.89
CA ASN A 81 5.23 1.96 -3.79
C ASN A 81 4.75 1.34 -5.11
N PRO A 82 4.42 0.03 -5.15
CA PRO A 82 3.87 -0.63 -6.32
C PRO A 82 2.79 0.15 -7.05
N LEU A 83 1.83 0.74 -6.32
CA LEU A 83 0.71 1.49 -6.89
C LEU A 83 1.11 2.85 -7.48
N ASP A 84 2.24 3.42 -7.05
CA ASP A 84 2.70 4.73 -7.52
C ASP A 84 3.63 4.60 -8.74
N TYR A 85 4.53 3.60 -8.74
CA TYR A 85 5.46 3.42 -9.86
C TYR A 85 4.91 2.54 -10.99
N SER A 86 3.80 1.81 -10.78
CA SER A 86 3.20 0.99 -11.82
C SER A 86 1.72 0.67 -11.57
N VAL A 87 0.90 0.75 -12.62
CA VAL A 87 -0.51 0.30 -12.59
C VAL A 87 -0.65 -0.80 -13.65
N CYS A 88 -0.94 -2.03 -13.25
CA CYS A 88 -1.04 -3.16 -14.19
C CYS A 88 -2.26 -4.07 -13.99
N ASP A 89 -2.45 -4.98 -14.96
CA ASP A 89 -3.37 -6.11 -14.91
C ASP A 89 -2.87 -7.23 -13.98
N VAL A 90 -3.66 -8.28 -13.76
CA VAL A 90 -3.29 -9.36 -12.82
C VAL A 90 -2.01 -10.07 -13.25
N GLU A 91 -1.75 -10.16 -14.55
CA GLU A 91 -0.62 -10.91 -15.11
C GLU A 91 0.74 -10.30 -14.74
N CYS A 92 0.81 -8.98 -14.57
CA CYS A 92 2.06 -8.28 -14.25
C CYS A 92 2.23 -7.98 -12.74
N LEU A 93 1.24 -8.28 -11.88
CA LEU A 93 1.31 -8.02 -10.43
C LEU A 93 2.52 -8.67 -9.77
N ARG A 94 2.77 -9.93 -10.11
CA ARG A 94 3.91 -10.70 -9.62
C ARG A 94 5.24 -10.03 -9.97
N ALA A 95 5.38 -9.54 -11.20
CA ALA A 95 6.59 -8.85 -11.63
C ALA A 95 6.78 -7.52 -10.88
N ILE A 96 5.71 -6.74 -10.69
CA ILE A 96 5.73 -5.50 -9.92
C ILE A 96 6.14 -5.75 -8.47
N VAL A 97 5.44 -6.65 -7.77
CA VAL A 97 5.72 -6.93 -6.36
C VAL A 97 7.14 -7.46 -6.18
N ASN A 98 7.60 -8.35 -7.07
CA ASN A 98 8.98 -8.83 -7.06
C ASN A 98 10.01 -7.74 -7.38
N SER A 99 9.61 -6.69 -8.12
CA SER A 99 10.50 -5.55 -8.41
C SER A 99 10.81 -4.71 -7.17
N PHE A 100 10.00 -4.80 -6.10
CA PHE A 100 10.22 -4.05 -4.86
C PHE A 100 11.64 -4.22 -4.32
N LEU A 101 12.16 -5.46 -4.29
CA LEU A 101 13.50 -5.73 -3.78
C LEU A 101 14.59 -5.08 -4.65
N ASN A 102 14.42 -5.09 -5.97
CA ASN A 102 15.35 -4.45 -6.89
C ASN A 102 15.30 -2.93 -6.77
N ARG A 103 14.10 -2.36 -6.61
CA ARG A 103 13.89 -0.93 -6.35
C ARG A 103 14.47 -0.50 -5.01
N LEU A 104 14.35 -1.32 -3.97
CA LEU A 104 15.00 -1.07 -2.68
C LEU A 104 16.52 -1.05 -2.81
N ARG A 105 17.10 -1.99 -3.55
CA ARG A 105 18.55 -2.00 -3.85
C ARG A 105 18.99 -0.77 -4.65
N ALA A 106 18.19 -0.33 -5.61
CA ALA A 106 18.44 0.88 -6.38
C ALA A 106 18.37 2.13 -5.48
N CYS A 107 17.39 2.22 -4.59
CA CYS A 107 17.29 3.27 -3.58
C CYS A 107 18.54 3.33 -2.69
N VAL A 108 19.03 2.18 -2.21
CA VAL A 108 20.27 2.09 -1.43
C VAL A 108 21.48 2.57 -2.23
N HIS A 109 21.61 2.17 -3.50
CA HIS A 109 22.69 2.64 -4.38
C HIS A 109 22.61 4.15 -4.63
N ALA A 110 21.40 4.69 -4.79
CA ALA A 110 21.13 6.10 -4.93
C ALA A 110 21.27 6.88 -3.61
N LYS A 111 21.60 6.21 -2.49
CA LYS A 111 21.70 6.80 -1.15
C LYS A 111 20.42 7.54 -0.73
N GLY A 112 19.26 6.96 -1.07
CA GLY A 112 17.95 7.54 -0.82
C GLY A 112 17.52 8.61 -1.83
N GLY A 113 18.32 8.86 -2.87
CA GLY A 113 17.92 9.71 -3.99
C GLY A 113 16.90 9.04 -4.91
N ASN A 114 16.29 9.83 -5.80
CA ASN A 114 15.38 9.31 -6.82
C ASN A 114 16.11 8.40 -7.81
N PHE A 115 15.39 7.41 -8.34
CA PHE A 115 15.91 6.42 -9.28
C PHE A 115 14.79 5.92 -10.19
N ASP A 116 15.19 5.47 -11.39
CA ASP A 116 14.33 4.80 -12.36
C ASP A 116 14.93 3.43 -12.71
N LEU A 117 14.07 2.50 -13.13
CA LEU A 117 14.43 1.13 -13.56
C LEU A 117 13.83 0.84 -14.93
#